data_AF-A0A7W1K031-F1
#
_entry.id   AF-A0A7W1K031-F1
#
_cell.length_a   1.000
_cell.length_b   1.000
_cell.length_c   1.000
_cell.angle_alpha   90.00
_cell.angle_beta   90.00
_cell.angle_gamma   90.00
#
_symmetry.space_group_name_H-M   'P 1'
#
loop_
_entity.id
_entity.type
_entity.pdbx_description
1 polymer ?
#
loop_
_entity_poly.entity_id
_entity_poly.type
_entity_poly.pdbx_seq_one_letter_code
_entity_poly.pdbx_strand_id
1 'polypeptide(L)' 'MTLEANDIFSRIWAVYDAGNLLTTCAWCGRVQLDGEWLVPPRAALDAIDEQNVLSHSICDGCAAHQSTADAAGVATTKS' A
#
# COMPACT_ATOMS: atom_id res chain seq x y z
N MET A 1 6.23 -16.67 -7.18
CA MET A 1 6.75 -17.04 -5.85
C MET A 1 6.10 -16.11 -4.85
N THR A 2 5.39 -16.65 -3.87
CA THR A 2 4.81 -15.85 -2.79
C THR A 2 5.91 -15.55 -1.79
N LEU A 3 6.18 -14.27 -1.50
CA LEU A 3 7.10 -13.89 -0.42
C LEU A 3 6.49 -14.31 0.91
N GLU A 4 7.29 -14.94 1.77
CA GLU A 4 6.86 -15.31 3.12
C GLU A 4 6.73 -14.05 3.98
N ALA A 5 5.86 -14.09 5.00
CA ALA A 5 5.62 -12.93 5.87
C ALA A 5 6.91 -12.40 6.54
N ASN A 6 7.87 -13.28 6.82
CA ASN A 6 9.15 -12.93 7.43
C ASN A 6 10.07 -12.15 6.46
N ASP A 7 10.04 -12.49 5.17
CA ASP A 7 10.80 -11.76 4.15
C ASP A 7 10.24 -10.35 3.96
N ILE A 8 8.92 -10.20 3.99
CA ILE A 8 8.25 -8.89 3.90
C ILE A 8 8.61 -8.03 5.12
N PHE A 9 8.56 -8.59 6.33
CA PHE A 9 8.97 -7.88 7.55
C PHE A 9 10.42 -7.40 7.45
N SER A 10 11.34 -8.29 7.07
CA SER A 10 12.78 -7.98 6.98
C SER A 10 13.05 -6.86 5.98
N ARG A 11 12.33 -6.83 4.85
CA ARG A 11 12.45 -5.76 3.84
C ARG A 11 11.89 -4.43 4.34
N ILE A 12 10.72 -4.44 4.99
CA ILE A 12 10.15 -3.24 5.63
C ILE A 12 11.15 -2.67 6.65
N TRP A 13 11.70 -3.55 7.51
CA TRP A 13 12.66 -3.15 8.53
C TRP A 13 13.92 -2.54 7.92
N ALA A 14 14.45 -3.12 6.84
CA ALA A 14 15.63 -2.59 6.15
C ALA A 14 15.42 -1.19 5.56
N VAL A 15 14.23 -0.90 5.01
CA VAL A 15 13.89 0.45 4.51
C VAL A 15 13.83 1.44 5.67
N TYR A 16 13.20 1.04 6.77
CA TYR A 16 13.09 1.84 7.99
C TYR A 16 14.46 2.12 8.64
N ASP A 17 15.31 1.10 8.81
CA ASP A 17 16.65 1.22 9.40
C ASP A 17 17.58 2.11 8.57
N ALA A 18 17.38 2.12 7.24
CA ALA A 18 18.07 3.05 6.34
C ALA A 18 17.56 4.50 6.43
N GLY A 19 16.55 4.79 7.25
CA GLY A 19 15.94 6.12 7.40
C GLY A 19 15.09 6.56 6.20
N ASN A 20 14.68 5.62 5.34
CA ASN A 20 13.86 5.92 4.17
C ASN A 20 12.36 5.90 4.52
N LEU A 21 11.58 6.67 3.78
CA LEU A 21 10.12 6.66 3.91
C LEU A 21 9.54 5.38 3.32
N LEU A 22 8.63 4.77 4.06
CA LEU A 22 7.85 3.63 3.60
C LEU A 22 6.56 4.14 2.95
N THR A 23 6.35 3.84 1.68
CA THR A 23 5.11 4.20 0.99
C THR A 23 4.02 3.16 1.28
N THR A 24 2.89 3.61 1.82
CA THR A 24 1.70 2.79 2.10
C THR A 24 0.52 3.24 1.26
N CYS A 25 -0.35 2.29 0.92
CA CYS A 25 -1.62 2.58 0.27
C CYS A 25 -2.60 3.10 1.32
N ALA A 26 -3.08 4.33 1.16
CA ALA A 26 -4.02 4.96 2.08
C ALA A 26 -5.37 4.23 2.20
N TRP A 27 -5.71 3.36 1.24
CA TRP A 27 -7.01 2.68 1.20
C TRP A 27 -6.98 1.24 1.67
N CYS A 28 -5.93 0.48 1.34
CA CYS A 28 -5.84 -0.94 1.69
C CYS A 28 -4.66 -1.31 2.59
N GLY A 29 -3.80 -0.34 2.94
CA GLY A 29 -2.66 -0.56 3.84
C GLY A 29 -1.52 -1.40 3.26
N ARG A 30 -1.55 -1.73 1.95
CA ARG A 30 -0.39 -2.37 1.28
C ARG A 30 0.82 -1.45 1.28
N VAL A 31 2.01 -2.01 1.40
CA VAL A 31 3.29 -1.27 1.34
C VAL A 31 3.93 -1.44 -0.03
N GLN A 32 4.60 -0.40 -0.52
CA GLN A 32 5.40 -0.48 -1.74
C GLN A 32 6.85 -0.87 -1.39
N LEU A 33 7.31 -2.01 -1.92
CA LEU A 33 8.66 -2.52 -1.74
C LEU A 33 9.22 -2.98 -3.09
N ASP A 34 10.38 -2.46 -3.48
CA ASP A 34 11.05 -2.74 -4.77
C ASP A 34 10.10 -2.65 -5.98
N GLY A 35 9.18 -1.68 -5.96
CA GLY A 35 8.20 -1.43 -7.02
C GLY A 35 6.92 -2.27 -6.94
N GLU A 36 6.79 -3.19 -5.99
CA GLU A 36 5.61 -4.04 -5.82
C GLU A 36 4.79 -3.66 -4.59
N TRP A 37 3.45 -3.76 -4.71
CA TRP A 37 2.52 -3.54 -3.60
C TRP A 37 2.24 -4.84 -2.84
N LEU A 38 2.79 -4.96 -1.64
CA LEU A 38 2.71 -6.17 -0.82
C LEU A 38 1.83 -5.95 0.42
N VAL A 39 1.21 -7.03 0.91
CA VAL A 39 0.46 -6.99 2.17
C VAL A 39 1.47 -7.14 3.32
N PRO A 40 1.64 -6.12 4.17
CA PRO A 40 2.55 -6.22 5.29
C PRO A 40 1.98 -7.12 6.38
N PRO A 41 2.82 -7.80 7.17
CA PRO A 41 2.40 -8.37 8.45
C PRO A 41 1.88 -7.25 9.36
N ARG A 42 0.73 -7.43 10.03
CA ARG A 42 0.12 -6.38 10.89
C ARG A 42 1.11 -5.76 11.88
N ALA A 43 1.87 -6.61 12.58
CA ALA A 43 2.86 -6.18 13.56
C ALA A 43 4.00 -5.30 12.99
N ALA A 44 4.26 -5.36 11.69
CA ALA A 44 5.31 -4.56 11.05
C ALA A 44 4.92 -3.09 10.94
N LEU A 45 3.64 -2.82 10.63
CA LEU A 45 3.16 -1.45 10.47
C LEU A 45 2.98 -0.77 11.82
N ASP A 46 2.43 -1.46 12.81
CA ASP A 46 2.20 -0.89 14.14
C ASP A 46 3.51 -0.36 14.78
N ALA A 47 4.62 -1.07 14.57
CA ALA A 47 5.93 -0.67 15.10
C ALA A 47 6.55 0.56 14.39
N ILE A 48 6.11 0.88 13.17
CA ILE A 48 6.70 1.92 12.31
C ILE A 48 5.80 3.16 12.24
N ASP A 49 4.49 3.00 12.30
CA ASP A 49 3.49 4.07 12.23
C ASP A 49 3.66 5.07 13.39
N GLU A 50 4.02 4.60 14.59
CA GLU A 50 4.28 5.45 15.77
C GLU A 50 5.38 6.51 15.53
N GLN A 51 6.21 6.35 14.49
CA GLN A 51 7.33 7.24 14.19
C GLN A 51 7.12 8.14 12.98
N ASN A 52 5.91 8.21 12.41
CA ASN A 52 5.57 9.07 11.26
C ASN A 52 6.43 8.82 9.99
N VAL A 53 6.94 7.60 9.80
CA VAL A 53 7.83 7.25 8.66
C VAL A 53 7.05 6.84 7.41
N LEU A 54 5.70 6.90 7.47
CA LEU A 54 4.83 6.46 6.39
C LEU A 54 4.48 7.61 5.44
N SER A 55 4.80 7.42 4.17
CA SER A 55 4.28 8.24 3.08
C SER A 55 3.03 7.56 2.50
N HIS A 56 1.99 8.32 2.19
CA HIS A 56 0.73 7.76 1.70
C HIS A 56 0.56 7.97 0.19
N SER A 57 0.22 6.89 -0.52
CA SER A 57 -0.13 6.88 -1.95
C SER A 57 -1.32 5.94 -2.20
N ILE A 58 -1.70 5.69 -3.45
CA ILE A 58 -2.76 4.74 -3.83
C ILE A 58 -2.17 3.67 -4.75
N CYS A 59 -2.37 2.39 -4.40
CA CYS A 59 -1.88 1.28 -5.20
C CYS A 59 -2.70 1.06 -6.49
N ASP A 60 -2.10 0.42 -7.49
CA ASP A 60 -2.71 0.23 -8.81
C ASP A 60 -4.07 -0.50 -8.74
N GLY A 61 -4.19 -1.47 -7.83
CA GLY A 61 -5.46 -2.16 -7.59
C GLY A 61 -6.55 -1.22 -7.09
N CYS A 62 -6.24 -0.35 -6.12
CA CYS A 62 -7.18 0.63 -5.59
C CYS A 62 -7.52 1.71 -6.62
N ALA A 63 -6.53 2.20 -7.38
CA ALA A 63 -6.74 3.18 -8.44
C ALA A 63 -7.63 2.63 -9.58
N ALA A 64 -7.47 1.35 -9.94
CA ALA A 64 -8.31 0.69 -10.93
C ALA A 64 -9.78 0.58 -10.48
N HIS A 65 -10.03 0.27 -9.20
CA HIS A 65 -11.39 0.23 -8.65
C HIS A 65 -12.11 1.58 -8.72
N GLN A 66 -11.40 2.69 -8.47
CA GLN A 66 -11.98 4.04 -8.62
C GLN A 66 -12.36 4.32 -10.08
N SER A 67 -11.45 4.00 -11.01
CA SER A 67 -11.65 4.22 -12.45
C SER A 67 -12.87 3.47 -13.01
N THR A 68 -13.17 2.27 -12.48
CA THR A 68 -14.37 1.51 -12.84
C THR A 68 -15.67 2.11 -12.27
N ALA A 69 -15.60 2.76 -11.11
CA ALA A 69 -16.76 3.46 -10.54
C ALA A 69 -17.11 4.72 -11.35
N ASP A 70 -16.10 5.46 -11.82
CA ASP A 70 -16.31 6.65 -12.67
C ASP A 70 -16.91 6.28 -14.04
N ALA A 71 -16.50 5.15 -14.63
CA ALA A 71 -17.07 4.66 -15.89
C ALA A 71 -18.54 4.23 -15.77
N ALA A 72 -18.96 3.73 -14.60
CA ALA A 72 -20.35 3.37 -14.32
C ALA A 72 -21.24 4.60 -14.00
N GLY A 73 -20.64 5.69 -13.50
CA GLY A 73 -21.35 6.95 -13.21
C GLY A 73 -21.80 7.72 -14.45
N VAL A 74 -21.13 7.52 -15.60
CA VAL A 74 -21.46 8.16 -16.89
C VAL A 74 -22.50 7.37 -17.69
N ALA A 75 -23.19 6.38 -17.12
CA ALA A 75 -24.30 5.69 -17.81
C ALA A 75 -25.70 6.08 -17.29
N THR A 76 -25.80 6.96 -16.29
CA THR A 76 -27.09 7.32 -15.69
C THR A 76 -27.31 8.84 -15.70
N THR A 77 -27.67 9.40 -16.85
CA THR A 77 -28.47 10.62 -16.89
C THR A 77 -29.28 10.71 -18.18
N LYS A 78 -30.58 10.96 -17.99
CA LYS A 78 -31.62 11.37 -18.94
C LYS A 78 -32.42 10.25 -19.63
N SER A 79 -33.55 9.91 -18.99
CA SER A 79 -34.84 9.72 -19.66
C SER A 79 -35.86 10.60 -18.96
#